data_AF-A0A4C1TEY1-F1
#
_entry.id   AF-A0A4C1TEY1-F1
#
_cell.length_a   1.000
_cell.length_b   1.000
_cell.length_c   1.000
_cell.angle_alpha   90.00
_cell.angle_beta   90.00
_cell.angle_gamma   90.00
#
_symmetry.space_group_name_H-M   'P 1'
#
loop_
_entity.id
_entity.type
_entity.pdbx_description
1 polymer ?
#
loop_
_entity_poly.entity_id
_entity_poly.type
_entity_poly.pdbx_seq_one_letter_code
_entity_poly.pdbx_strand_id
1 'polypeptide(L)'
;MGKSYKNKKIQASKNSRLCSKHFKESDYQEICATTGLPPLCRHLKKGVVPSIFPWTPKPSTSAIERQNRYMERSAKKELFPPQNPIETLTGNYSMEDRNEVSDKEENLPSTNGN
;
A
#
# COMPACT_ATOMS: atom_id res chain seq x y z
N MET A 1 -21.06 31.29 1.55
CA MET A 1 -19.71 30.69 1.43
C MET A 1 -19.03 30.73 2.80
N GLY A 2 -18.95 29.59 3.50
CA GLY A 2 -18.35 29.52 4.85
C GLY A 2 -16.83 29.45 4.77
N LYS A 3 -16.14 30.41 5.40
CA LYS A 3 -14.67 30.42 5.51
C LYS A 3 -14.23 29.17 6.29
N SER A 4 -13.52 28.27 5.62
CA SER A 4 -12.92 27.09 6.27
C SER A 4 -11.69 27.55 7.03
N TYR A 5 -11.77 27.62 8.36
CA TYR A 5 -10.63 27.88 9.26
C TYR A 5 -9.67 26.69 9.28
N LYS A 6 -9.15 26.29 8.12
CA LYS A 6 -8.05 25.34 8.03
C LYS A 6 -6.82 26.09 8.52
N ASN A 7 -6.23 25.62 9.61
CA ASN A 7 -4.96 26.10 10.17
C ASN A 7 -5.04 27.23 11.21
N LYS A 8 -5.79 27.02 12.30
CA LYS A 8 -5.23 27.41 13.61
C LYS A 8 -4.35 26.26 14.06
N LYS A 9 -3.05 26.51 14.30
CA LYS A 9 -2.13 25.55 14.91
C LYS A 9 -2.55 25.36 16.38
N ILE A 10 -3.60 24.58 16.61
CA ILE A 10 -4.09 24.26 17.94
C ILE A 10 -3.20 23.15 18.48
N GLN A 11 -2.42 23.47 19.50
CA GLN A 11 -1.71 22.45 20.28
C GLN A 11 -2.67 21.88 21.32
N ALA A 12 -2.72 20.55 21.41
CA ALA A 12 -3.51 19.90 22.45
C ALA A 12 -2.99 20.31 23.83
N SER A 13 -3.88 20.82 24.68
CA SER A 13 -3.58 21.15 26.07
C SER A 13 -3.87 19.95 26.98
N LYS A 14 -3.45 20.02 28.25
CA LYS A 14 -3.75 18.98 29.27
C LYS A 14 -5.26 18.71 29.44
N ASN A 15 -6.10 19.70 29.13
CA ASN A 15 -7.54 19.62 29.26
C ASN A 15 -8.25 19.32 27.93
N SER A 16 -7.50 19.23 26.83
CA SER A 16 -8.07 18.87 25.54
C SER A 16 -8.48 17.39 25.57
N ARG A 17 -9.77 17.14 25.31
CA ARG A 17 -10.34 15.78 25.27
C ARG A 17 -10.90 15.50 23.88
N LEU A 18 -10.89 14.22 23.51
CA LEU A 18 -11.55 13.72 22.30
C LEU A 18 -12.68 12.77 22.71
N CYS A 19 -13.78 12.82 21.98
CA CYS A 19 -14.88 11.86 22.13
C CYS A 19 -14.44 10.47 21.65
N SER A 20 -15.04 9.42 22.22
CA SER A 20 -14.76 8.02 21.87
C SER A 20 -14.97 7.69 20.38
N LYS A 21 -15.91 8.38 19.71
CA LYS A 21 -16.24 8.21 18.28
C LYS A 21 -15.08 8.47 17.30
N HIS A 22 -14.00 9.07 17.77
CA HIS A 22 -12.82 9.36 16.95
C HIS A 22 -11.83 8.18 16.87
N PHE A 23 -12.08 7.12 17.64
CA PHE A 23 -11.28 5.91 17.74
C PHE A 23 -12.07 4.70 17.26
N LYS A 24 -11.38 3.68 16.73
CA LYS A 24 -11.99 2.40 16.37
C LYS A 24 -12.17 1.54 17.62
N GLU A 25 -13.10 0.61 17.60
CA GLU A 25 -13.30 -0.32 18.73
C GLU A 25 -12.03 -1.16 19.00
N SER A 26 -11.33 -1.56 17.94
CA SER A 26 -10.06 -2.29 18.00
C SER A 26 -8.92 -1.53 18.69
N ASP A 27 -9.05 -0.21 18.84
CA ASP A 27 -8.02 0.63 19.45
C ASP A 27 -8.10 0.60 20.98
N TYR A 28 -9.20 0.10 21.55
CA TYR A 28 -9.37 -0.04 22.98
C TYR A 28 -8.71 -1.30 23.50
N GLN A 29 -8.27 -1.23 24.76
CA GLN A 29 -7.68 -2.34 25.46
C GLN A 29 -8.77 -3.29 25.95
N GLU A 30 -8.76 -4.51 25.42
CA GLU A 30 -9.68 -5.58 25.82
C GLU A 30 -9.21 -6.28 27.08
N ILE A 31 -7.90 -6.50 27.21
CA ILE A 31 -7.29 -7.22 28.34
C ILE A 31 -6.19 -6.36 28.94
N CYS A 32 -6.21 -6.22 30.27
CA CYS A 32 -5.13 -5.58 31.01
C CYS A 32 -3.86 -6.45 30.96
N ALA A 33 -2.74 -5.88 30.50
CA ALA A 33 -1.48 -6.61 30.43
C ALA A 33 -0.98 -7.09 31.80
N THR A 34 -1.31 -6.35 32.87
CA THR A 34 -0.87 -6.66 34.23
C THR A 34 -1.73 -7.74 34.90
N THR A 35 -3.04 -7.66 34.72
CA THR A 35 -4.00 -8.49 35.48
C THR A 35 -4.52 -9.68 34.66
N GLY A 36 -4.39 -9.64 33.33
CA GLY A 36 -4.98 -10.65 32.43
C GLY A 36 -6.51 -10.61 32.36
N LEU A 37 -7.15 -9.67 33.06
CA LEU A 37 -8.59 -9.47 33.11
C LEU A 37 -9.01 -8.25 32.28
N PRO A 38 -10.27 -8.21 31.82
CA PRO A 38 -10.81 -7.03 31.16
C PRO A 38 -10.79 -5.83 32.12
N PRO A 39 -10.45 -4.62 31.65
CA PRO A 39 -10.39 -3.45 32.51
C PRO A 39 -11.81 -3.00 32.90
N LEU A 40 -11.96 -2.53 34.13
CA LEU A 40 -13.23 -2.01 34.65
C LEU A 40 -13.78 -0.84 33.82
N CYS A 41 -12.88 -0.05 33.22
CA CYS A 41 -13.22 1.02 32.30
C CYS A 41 -12.48 0.84 30.97
N ARG A 42 -13.10 1.29 29.89
CA ARG A 42 -12.49 1.25 28.56
C ARG A 42 -11.32 2.22 28.47
N HIS A 43 -10.14 1.70 28.14
CA HIS A 43 -8.92 2.48 27.94
C HIS A 43 -8.42 2.33 26.50
N LEU A 44 -7.78 3.36 25.96
CA LEU A 44 -7.10 3.27 24.66
C LEU A 44 -5.75 2.54 24.83
N LYS A 45 -5.37 1.74 23.83
CA LYS A 45 -4.02 1.16 23.75
C LYS A 45 -2.98 2.28 23.66
N LYS A 46 -1.78 2.02 24.17
CA LYS A 46 -0.66 2.98 24.11
C LYS A 46 -0.25 3.24 22.65
N GLY A 47 -0.10 4.51 22.28
CA GLY A 47 0.34 4.91 20.93
C GLY A 47 -0.77 4.97 19.87
N VAL A 48 -2.03 4.72 20.24
CA VAL A 48 -3.16 4.90 19.33
C VAL A 48 -3.34 6.36 18.94
N VAL A 49 -3.61 6.58 17.66
CA VAL A 49 -3.92 7.89 17.09
C VAL A 49 -5.37 7.88 16.60
N PRO A 50 -6.17 8.94 16.87
CA PRO A 50 -7.54 9.02 16.36
C PRO A 50 -7.56 9.03 14.83
N SER A 51 -8.29 8.11 14.23
CA SER A 51 -8.37 7.97 12.77
C SER A 51 -9.70 8.42 12.17
N ILE A 52 -10.75 8.55 12.99
CA ILE A 52 -12.11 8.83 12.51
C ILE A 52 -12.39 10.31 12.68
N PHE A 53 -12.35 11.07 11.58
CA PHE A 53 -12.77 12.46 11.56
C PHE A 53 -13.72 12.75 10.39
N PRO A 54 -14.76 13.57 10.57
CA PRO A 54 -15.72 13.83 9.48
C PRO A 54 -15.10 14.45 8.22
N TRP A 55 -13.98 15.15 8.38
CA TRP A 55 -13.29 15.84 7.28
C TRP A 55 -12.22 14.98 6.59
N THR A 56 -11.93 13.77 7.08
CA THR A 56 -11.03 12.87 6.34
C THR A 56 -11.77 12.35 5.12
N PRO A 57 -11.24 12.54 3.90
CA PRO A 57 -11.91 12.07 2.69
C PRO A 57 -12.03 10.55 2.75
N LYS A 58 -13.21 10.04 2.43
CA LYS A 58 -13.39 8.60 2.21
C LYS A 58 -12.53 8.20 1.01
N PRO A 59 -11.81 7.07 1.07
CA PRO A 59 -11.04 6.61 -0.08
C PRO A 59 -11.98 6.32 -1.25
N SER A 60 -11.57 6.68 -2.47
CA SER A 60 -12.29 6.28 -3.68
C SER A 60 -12.21 4.76 -3.87
N THR A 61 -13.13 4.19 -4.64
CA THR A 61 -13.09 2.77 -5.04
C THR A 61 -11.73 2.38 -5.61
N SER A 62 -11.19 3.21 -6.52
CA SER A 62 -9.87 3.02 -7.11
C SER A 62 -8.71 3.07 -6.10
N ALA A 63 -8.82 3.88 -5.05
CA ALA A 63 -7.83 3.93 -3.98
C ALA A 63 -7.87 2.66 -3.13
N ILE A 64 -9.06 2.15 -2.82
CA ILE A 64 -9.27 0.88 -2.11
C ILE A 64 -8.70 -0.28 -2.93
N GLU A 65 -9.02 -0.37 -4.22
CA GLU A 65 -8.48 -1.42 -5.10
C GLU A 65 -6.95 -1.38 -5.18
N ARG A 66 -6.36 -0.18 -5.30
CA ARG A 66 -4.90 -0.02 -5.31
C ARG A 66 -4.29 -0.51 -4.01
N GLN A 67 -4.90 -0.21 -2.87
CA GLN A 67 -4.45 -0.67 -1.56
C GLN A 67 -4.54 -2.20 -1.46
N ASN A 68 -5.63 -2.82 -1.92
CA ASN A 68 -5.79 -4.27 -1.92
C ASN A 68 -4.72 -4.96 -2.78
N ARG A 69 -4.49 -4.47 -4.00
CA ARG A 69 -3.42 -4.98 -4.88
C ARG A 69 -2.03 -4.86 -4.25
N TYR A 70 -1.78 -3.78 -3.51
CA TYR A 70 -0.53 -3.59 -2.78
C TYR A 70 -0.37 -4.64 -1.67
N MET A 71 -1.40 -4.84 -0.85
CA MET A 71 -1.40 -5.82 0.25
C MET A 71 -1.20 -7.26 -0.25
N GLU A 72 -1.84 -7.63 -1.37
CA GLU A 72 -1.65 -8.94 -2.01
C GLU A 72 -0.20 -9.12 -2.47
N ARG A 73 0.40 -8.08 -3.07
CA ARG A 73 1.79 -8.13 -3.54
C ARG A 73 2.76 -8.23 -2.38
N SER A 74 2.55 -7.51 -1.28
CA SER A 74 3.41 -7.60 -0.09
C SER A 74 3.32 -8.99 0.54
N ALA A 75 2.12 -9.55 0.71
CA ALA A 75 1.94 -10.88 1.29
C ALA A 75 2.67 -11.97 0.48
N LYS A 76 2.62 -11.92 -0.86
CA LYS A 76 3.35 -12.86 -1.73
C LYS A 76 4.87 -12.79 -1.57
N LYS A 77 5.42 -11.60 -1.28
CA LYS A 77 6.87 -11.44 -1.05
C LYS A 77 7.31 -12.05 0.28
N GLU A 78 6.49 -11.95 1.33
CA GLU A 78 6.78 -12.56 2.63
C GLU A 78 6.73 -14.10 2.56
N LEU A 79 5.89 -14.67 1.69
CA LEU A 79 5.78 -16.12 1.47
C LEU A 79 6.99 -16.73 0.74
N PHE A 80 7.65 -15.95 -0.12
CA PHE A 80 8.83 -16.37 -0.86
C PHE A 80 9.96 -15.38 -0.61
N PRO A 81 10.63 -15.45 0.56
CA PRO A 81 11.81 -14.65 0.80
C PRO A 81 12.84 -14.97 -0.30
N PRO A 82 13.56 -13.97 -0.84
CA PRO A 82 14.60 -14.22 -1.82
C PRO A 82 15.59 -15.21 -1.22
N GLN A 83 15.64 -16.41 -1.81
CA GLN A 83 16.70 -17.36 -1.54
C GLN A 83 18.00 -16.65 -1.92
N ASN A 84 18.91 -16.52 -0.96
CA ASN A 84 20.21 -15.87 -1.15
C ASN A 84 20.81 -16.33 -2.49
N PRO A 85 21.36 -15.43 -3.33
CA PRO A 85 21.98 -15.85 -4.57
C PRO A 85 23.20 -16.72 -4.23
N ILE A 86 23.05 -18.04 -4.34
CA ILE A 86 24.19 -18.95 -4.41
C ILE A 86 24.85 -18.68 -5.76
N GLU A 87 26.11 -18.26 -5.66
CA GLU A 87 27.06 -17.96 -6.73
C GLU A 87 26.93 -18.94 -7.91
N THR A 88 26.45 -18.44 -9.05
CA THR A 88 26.63 -19.13 -10.33
C THR A 88 27.00 -18.10 -11.38
N LEU A 89 28.30 -17.75 -11.40
CA LEU A 89 28.85 -16.93 -12.46
C LEU A 89 30.32 -17.30 -12.71
N THR A 90 30.54 -18.41 -13.41
CA THR A 90 31.57 -18.46 -14.46
C THR A 90 31.06 -19.36 -15.59
N GLY A 91 30.50 -18.72 -16.61
CA GLY A 91 29.96 -19.36 -17.81
C GLY A 91 29.79 -18.31 -18.90
N ASN A 92 30.92 -17.80 -19.36
CA ASN A 92 31.14 -17.16 -20.67
C ASN A 92 30.01 -17.35 -21.71
N TYR A 93 29.09 -16.39 -21.81
CA TYR A 93 28.28 -16.21 -23.01
C TYR A 93 29.02 -15.26 -23.95
N SER A 94 29.45 -15.77 -25.10
CA SER A 94 30.07 -14.99 -26.17
C SER A 94 28.99 -14.26 -26.96
N MET A 95 29.14 -12.95 -27.14
CA MET A 95 28.17 -12.07 -27.80
C MET A 95 28.59 -11.86 -29.26
N GLU A 96 28.68 -12.92 -30.06
CA GLU A 96 29.09 -12.80 -31.47
C GLU A 96 28.25 -13.70 -32.36
N ASP A 97 27.11 -13.18 -32.82
CA ASP A 97 26.63 -13.44 -34.18
C ASP A 97 25.63 -12.35 -34.58
N ARG A 98 26.16 -11.23 -35.08
CA ARG A 98 25.42 -10.33 -35.98
C ARG A 98 26.06 -10.47 -37.34
N ASN A 99 25.54 -11.38 -38.15
CA ASN A 99 25.82 -11.38 -39.58
C ASN A 99 24.53 -11.14 -40.36
N GLU A 100 24.41 -9.88 -40.81
CA GLU A 100 24.03 -9.46 -42.16
C GLU A 100 22.70 -10.01 -42.73
N VAL A 101 21.63 -9.22 -42.56
CA VAL A 101 20.43 -9.33 -43.39
C VAL A 101 20.73 -8.66 -44.73
N SER A 102 20.83 -9.44 -45.80
CA SER A 102 20.96 -8.93 -47.16
C SER A 102 19.57 -8.81 -47.78
N ASP A 103 19.19 -7.60 -48.13
CA ASP A 103 17.94 -7.28 -48.83
C ASP A 103 17.87 -7.99 -50.19
N LYS A 104 16.71 -8.57 -50.49
CA LYS A 104 16.26 -8.80 -51.87
C LYS A 104 14.84 -8.29 -52.02
N GLU A 105 14.74 -7.13 -52.69
CA GLU A 105 13.51 -6.60 -53.26
C GLU A 105 12.95 -7.49 -54.38
N GLU A 106 11.69 -7.18 -54.71
CA GLU A 106 10.89 -7.56 -55.89
C GLU A 106 10.07 -8.86 -55.77
N ASN A 107 8.77 -8.92 -56.08
CA ASN A 107 7.85 -8.00 -56.75
C ASN A 107 6.40 -8.47 -56.41
N LEU A 108 5.43 -7.55 -56.29
CA LEU A 108 4.00 -7.88 -56.17
C LEU A 108 3.45 -8.39 -57.52
N PRO A 109 2.36 -9.19 -57.51
CA PRO A 109 1.18 -8.66 -58.20
C PRO A 109 -0.12 -8.78 -57.40
N SER A 110 -0.89 -7.69 -57.52
CA SER A 110 -2.30 -7.55 -57.18
C SER A 110 -3.15 -8.62 -57.88
N THR A 111 -4.08 -9.24 -57.15
CA THR A 111 -5.28 -9.84 -57.75
C THR A 111 -6.53 -9.18 -57.15
N ASN A 112 -7.33 -8.63 -58.06
CA ASN A 112 -8.50 -7.80 -57.83
C ASN A 112 -9.65 -8.52 -57.12
N GLY A 113 -10.52 -7.71 -56.54
CA GLY A 113 -11.75 -8.12 -55.86
C GLY A 113 -12.84 -8.69 -56.78
N ASN A 114 -13.94 -9.03 -56.10
CA ASN A 114 -15.20 -9.58 -56.61
C ASN A 114 -15.83 -8.78 -57.77
#